data_AF-A0A7S1E2E1-F1
#
_entry.id   AF-A0A7S1E2E1-F1
#
_cell.length_a   1.000
_cell.length_b   1.000
_cell.length_c   1.000
_cell.angle_alpha   90.00
_cell.angle_beta   90.00
_cell.angle_gamma   90.00
#
_symmetry.space_group_name_H-M   'P 1'
#
loop_
_entity.id
_entity.type
_entity.pdbx_description
1 polymer ?
#
loop_
_entity_poly.entity_id
_entity_poly.type
_entity_poly.pdbx_seq_one_letter_code
_entity_poly.pdbx_strand_id
1 'polypeptide(L)'
;ERDCFHVLGFDVMFDERGKAWLLEVNCNPSMAIDTVYPNVVQPELPHLEDGIAALVDEAMCHVRGRGVRVCKCTAHHRPHLHRPCPIDLAAKHSCVNGALSIIHRDYLARKRQTFASTWDLADGLRYDVICSEAPAHSGSVGG
;
A
#
# COMPACT_ATOMS: atom_id res chain seq x y z
N GLU A 1 -25.85 -17.73 -3.74
CA GLU A 1 -24.68 -17.49 -2.86
C GLU A 1 -23.41 -17.32 -3.68
N ARG A 2 -23.02 -16.08 -4.03
CA ARG A 2 -21.65 -15.68 -4.42
C ARG A 2 -21.50 -14.15 -4.26
N ASP A 3 -21.67 -13.67 -3.03
CA ASP A 3 -21.61 -12.24 -2.69
C ASP A 3 -20.47 -11.97 -1.69
N CYS A 4 -19.35 -12.68 -1.84
CA CYS A 4 -18.17 -12.54 -0.99
C CYS A 4 -16.96 -12.15 -1.84
N PHE A 5 -16.08 -11.36 -1.25
CA PHE A 5 -14.77 -11.04 -1.79
C PHE A 5 -13.71 -11.19 -0.70
N HIS A 6 -12.45 -11.33 -1.11
CA HIS A 6 -11.33 -11.49 -0.20
C HIS A 6 -10.15 -10.65 -0.68
N VAL A 7 -9.55 -9.89 0.22
CA VAL A 7 -8.22 -9.29 0.04
C VAL A 7 -7.19 -10.24 0.62
N LEU A 8 -6.28 -10.73 -0.21
CA LEU A 8 -5.18 -11.63 0.19
C LEU A 8 -3.86 -10.86 0.19
N GLY A 9 -3.02 -11.12 1.18
CA GLY A 9 -1.62 -10.68 1.21
C GLY A 9 -0.72 -11.75 0.60
N PHE A 10 0.15 -11.37 -0.33
CA PHE A 10 1.14 -12.27 -0.92
C PHE A 10 2.53 -11.78 -0.55
N ASP A 11 3.28 -12.62 0.16
CA ASP A 11 4.67 -12.32 0.47
C ASP A 11 5.53 -12.91 -0.65
N VAL A 12 6.28 -12.04 -1.32
CA VAL A 12 7.08 -12.38 -2.50
C VAL A 12 8.52 -11.95 -2.28
N MET A 13 9.45 -12.86 -2.54
CA MET A 13 10.89 -12.58 -2.56
C MET A 13 11.40 -12.57 -3.99
N PHE A 14 12.18 -11.56 -4.36
CA PHE A 14 12.88 -11.54 -5.65
C PHE A 14 14.29 -12.11 -5.47
N ASP A 15 14.70 -13.01 -6.37
CA ASP A 15 16.09 -13.47 -6.40
C ASP A 15 17.01 -12.49 -7.14
N GLU A 16 18.30 -12.83 -7.22
CA GLU A 16 19.33 -12.00 -7.88
C GLU A 16 19.06 -11.76 -9.38
N ARG A 17 18.18 -12.57 -10.00
CA ARG A 17 17.78 -12.43 -11.40
C ARG A 17 16.45 -11.68 -11.55
N GLY A 18 15.90 -11.16 -10.45
CA GLY A 18 14.60 -10.51 -10.43
C GLY A 18 13.43 -11.48 -10.57
N LYS A 19 13.63 -12.80 -10.42
CA LYS A 19 12.52 -13.75 -10.44
C LYS A 19 11.80 -13.69 -9.09
N ALA A 20 10.48 -13.51 -9.16
CA ALA A 20 9.58 -13.57 -8.01
C ALA A 20 9.38 -15.01 -7.52
N TRP A 21 9.50 -15.20 -6.21
CA TRP A 21 9.23 -16.42 -5.49
C TRP A 21 8.16 -16.16 -4.42
N LEU A 22 7.05 -16.90 -4.49
CA LEU A 22 6.00 -16.84 -3.49
C LEU A 22 6.48 -17.50 -2.20
N LEU A 23 6.39 -16.77 -1.08
CA LEU A 23 6.73 -17.27 0.25
C LEU A 23 5.48 -17.73 1.01
N GLU A 24 4.50 -16.85 1.13
CA GLU A 24 3.23 -17.14 1.81
C GLU A 24 2.05 -16.41 1.19
N VAL A 25 0.85 -16.92 1.49
CA VAL A 25 -0.43 -16.27 1.19
C VAL A 25 -1.19 -16.11 2.50
N ASN A 26 -1.45 -14.86 2.89
CA ASN A 26 -2.15 -14.51 4.10
C ASN A 26 -3.60 -14.11 3.80
N CYS A 27 -4.56 -14.82 4.39
CA CYS A 27 -5.99 -14.54 4.26
C CYS A 27 -6.49 -13.46 5.23
N ASN A 28 -5.63 -12.92 6.08
CA ASN A 28 -5.94 -11.80 6.97
C ASN A 28 -4.74 -10.82 7.02
N PRO A 29 -4.38 -10.19 5.88
CA PRO A 29 -3.25 -9.27 5.83
C PRO A 29 -3.49 -8.05 6.73
N SER A 30 -2.44 -7.52 7.33
CA SER A 30 -2.55 -6.35 8.21
C SER A 30 -2.98 -5.10 7.44
N MET A 31 -4.10 -4.52 7.86
CA MET A 31 -4.61 -3.23 7.37
C MET A 31 -4.09 -2.03 8.16
N ALA A 32 -3.13 -2.22 9.06
CA ALA A 32 -2.47 -1.13 9.78
C ALA A 32 -1.69 -0.26 8.78
N ILE A 33 -1.89 1.06 8.83
CA ILE A 33 -1.21 2.01 7.93
C ILE A 33 -0.17 2.86 8.67
N ASP A 34 0.24 2.47 9.88
CA ASP A 34 1.15 3.23 10.70
C ASP A 34 2.58 2.70 10.67
N THR A 35 3.53 3.63 10.63
CA THR A 35 4.94 3.38 10.86
C THR A 35 5.44 4.19 12.05
N VAL A 36 6.60 3.79 12.58
CA VAL A 36 7.17 4.33 13.80
C VAL A 36 8.43 5.12 13.49
N TYR A 37 8.44 6.38 13.94
CA TYR A 37 9.59 7.27 13.83
C TYR A 37 10.21 7.54 15.21
N PRO A 38 11.54 7.52 15.34
CA PRO A 38 12.20 7.91 16.57
C PRO A 38 11.91 9.38 16.91
N ASN A 39 11.72 9.69 18.19
CA ASN A 39 11.34 11.04 18.66
C ASN A 39 12.49 12.08 18.65
N VAL A 40 13.63 11.79 18.01
CA VAL A 40 14.88 12.54 18.28
C VAL A 40 15.30 13.47 17.15
N VAL A 41 14.88 13.22 15.92
CA VAL A 41 15.05 14.12 14.75
C VAL A 41 13.92 13.74 13.79
N GLN A 42 13.18 14.70 13.23
CA GLN A 42 12.33 14.39 12.10
C GLN A 42 13.27 13.99 10.96
N PRO A 43 13.34 12.72 10.53
CA PRO A 43 14.07 12.43 9.32
C PRO A 43 13.46 13.28 8.20
N GLU A 44 14.29 13.82 7.32
CA GLU A 44 13.81 14.26 6.02
C GLU A 44 13.01 13.08 5.45
N LEU A 45 11.71 13.30 5.29
CA LEU A 45 10.88 12.32 4.61
C LEU A 45 11.49 12.14 3.21
N PRO A 46 11.56 10.91 2.69
CA PRO A 46 11.84 10.72 1.27
C PRO A 46 10.93 11.67 0.49
N HIS A 47 11.43 12.30 -0.58
CA HIS A 47 10.56 13.06 -1.46
C HIS A 47 9.46 12.12 -1.97
N LEU A 48 8.27 12.27 -1.40
CA LEU A 48 7.09 11.55 -1.82
C LEU A 48 6.60 12.23 -3.09
N GLU A 49 6.20 11.45 -4.09
CA GLU A 49 5.47 12.02 -5.22
C GLU A 49 4.20 12.72 -4.72
N ASP A 50 3.81 13.81 -5.39
CA ASP A 50 2.74 14.70 -4.95
C ASP A 50 1.43 13.96 -4.60
N GLY A 51 1.10 12.89 -5.33
CA GLY A 51 -0.07 12.06 -5.07
C GLY A 51 -0.02 11.32 -3.73
N ILE A 52 1.13 10.78 -3.36
CA ILE A 52 1.32 10.06 -2.09
C ILE A 52 1.33 11.05 -0.92
N ALA A 53 1.93 12.23 -1.09
CA ALA A 53 1.91 13.28 -0.08
C ALA A 53 0.47 13.70 0.27
N ALA A 54 -0.39 13.92 -0.74
CA ALA A 54 -1.79 14.26 -0.53
C ALA A 54 -2.56 13.14 0.22
N LEU A 55 -2.31 11.87 -0.10
CA LEU A 55 -2.89 10.73 0.62
C LEU A 55 -2.46 10.67 2.08
N VAL A 56 -1.20 10.98 2.37
CA VAL A 56 -0.68 11.06 3.75
C VAL A 56 -1.39 12.18 4.52
N ASP A 57 -1.53 13.36 3.92
CA ASP A 57 -2.22 14.49 4.55
C ASP A 57 -3.69 14.20 4.82
N GLU A 58 -4.39 13.56 3.89
CA GLU A 58 -5.77 13.10 4.10
C GLU A 58 -5.83 12.09 5.26
N ALA A 59 -4.95 11.08 5.27
CA ALA A 59 -4.91 10.07 6.31
C ALA A 59 -4.63 10.66 7.70
N MET A 60 -3.79 11.71 7.77
CA MET A 60 -3.47 12.40 9.02
C MET A 60 -4.71 12.94 9.75
N CYS A 61 -5.76 13.33 9.02
CA CYS A 61 -7.03 13.77 9.60
C CYS A 61 -7.75 12.64 10.38
N HIS A 62 -7.49 11.38 10.02
CA HIS A 62 -8.15 10.21 10.60
C HIS A 62 -7.36 9.57 11.75
N VAL A 63 -6.05 9.82 11.85
CA VAL A 63 -5.20 9.26 12.91
C VAL A 63 -4.99 10.23 14.09
N ARG A 64 -6.05 10.43 14.88
CA ARG A 64 -6.07 11.35 16.02
C ARG A 64 -4.86 11.21 16.95
N GLY A 65 -4.05 12.27 17.05
CA GLY A 65 -2.94 12.37 17.99
C GLY A 65 -1.69 11.56 17.64
N ARG A 66 -1.70 10.83 16.51
CA ARG A 66 -0.50 10.20 15.93
C ARG A 66 0.31 11.27 15.21
N GLY A 67 1.64 11.20 15.30
CA GLY A 67 2.58 12.14 14.67
C GLY A 67 2.80 13.46 15.40
N VAL A 68 1.94 13.78 16.38
CA VAL A 68 1.96 15.02 17.17
C VAL A 68 2.48 14.80 18.59
N ARG A 69 2.24 13.62 19.18
CA ARG A 69 2.63 13.29 20.55
C ARG A 69 3.44 12.01 20.59
N VAL A 70 4.42 11.97 21.50
CA VAL A 70 5.15 10.75 21.85
C VAL A 70 4.14 9.65 22.19
N CYS A 71 4.26 8.54 21.49
CA CYS A 71 3.42 7.37 21.69
C CYS A 71 3.66 6.80 23.09
N LYS A 72 2.61 6.23 23.66
CA LYS A 72 2.62 5.53 24.96
C LYS A 72 2.46 4.02 24.81
N CYS A 73 2.54 3.48 23.59
CA CYS A 73 2.45 2.04 23.38
C CYS A 73 3.69 1.35 23.95
N THR A 74 3.53 0.07 24.30
CA THR A 74 4.62 -0.79 24.79
C THR A 74 5.33 -1.54 23.66
N ALA A 75 4.96 -1.27 22.39
CA ALA A 75 5.51 -1.98 21.23
C ALA A 75 6.98 -1.62 20.94
N HIS A 76 7.46 -0.46 21.41
CA HIS A 76 8.85 -0.05 21.28
C HIS A 76 9.43 0.42 22.61
N HIS A 77 10.69 0.07 22.84
CA HIS A 77 11.42 0.37 24.08
C HIS A 77 11.92 1.84 24.17
N ARG A 78 11.78 2.64 23.11
CA ARG A 78 12.22 4.05 23.07
C ARG A 78 11.06 4.99 22.76
N PRO A 79 11.12 6.27 23.19
CA PRO A 79 10.17 7.29 22.77
C PRO A 79 10.08 7.38 21.24
N HIS A 80 8.87 7.30 20.71
CA HIS A 80 8.62 7.26 19.28
C HIS A 80 7.29 7.91 18.93
N LEU A 81 7.08 8.17 17.64
CA LEU A 81 5.86 8.72 17.07
C LEU A 81 5.30 7.70 16.07
N HIS A 82 4.01 7.37 16.17
CA HIS A 82 3.33 6.69 15.07
C HIS A 82 2.90 7.74 14.06
N ARG A 83 3.08 7.50 12.77
CA ARG A 83 2.54 8.32 11.67
C ARG A 83 2.01 7.39 10.57
N PRO A 84 1.12 7.85 9.70
CA PRO A 84 0.79 7.10 8.51
C PRO A 84 2.05 6.79 7.70
N CYS A 85 2.17 5.54 7.27
CA CYS A 85 3.24 5.04 6.43
C CYS A 85 2.86 5.33 4.97
N PRO A 86 3.64 6.13 4.24
CA PRO A 86 3.32 6.47 2.84
C PRO A 86 3.23 5.24 1.94
N ILE A 87 4.11 4.25 2.15
CA ILE A 87 4.16 3.00 1.39
C ILE A 87 2.91 2.15 1.66
N ASP A 88 2.58 1.91 2.93
CA ASP A 88 1.38 1.15 3.28
C ASP A 88 0.12 1.86 2.78
N LEU A 89 0.06 3.19 2.88
CA LEU A 89 -1.07 3.97 2.37
C LEU A 89 -1.23 3.76 0.88
N ALA A 90 -0.20 4.01 0.07
CA ALA A 90 -0.28 3.86 -1.38
C ALA A 90 -0.69 2.43 -1.79
N ALA A 91 -0.02 1.41 -1.22
CA ALA A 91 -0.29 0.01 -1.52
C ALA A 91 -1.71 -0.42 -1.09
N LYS A 92 -2.10 -0.12 0.15
CA LYS A 92 -3.39 -0.55 0.72
C LYS A 92 -4.55 0.25 0.15
N HIS A 93 -4.36 1.54 -0.12
CA HIS A 93 -5.35 2.35 -0.81
C HIS A 93 -5.63 1.79 -2.20
N SER A 94 -4.59 1.55 -3.01
CA SER A 94 -4.73 0.93 -4.35
C SER A 94 -5.46 -0.42 -4.28
N CYS A 95 -5.06 -1.29 -3.34
CA CYS A 95 -5.65 -2.63 -3.19
C CYS A 95 -7.13 -2.59 -2.78
N VAL A 96 -7.46 -1.85 -1.72
CA VAL A 96 -8.84 -1.78 -1.20
C VAL A 96 -9.76 -1.06 -2.18
N ASN A 97 -9.32 0.08 -2.73
CA ASN A 97 -10.12 0.83 -3.70
C ASN A 97 -10.36 0.01 -4.97
N GLY A 98 -9.34 -0.72 -5.45
CA GLY A 98 -9.48 -1.62 -6.58
C GLY A 98 -10.45 -2.76 -6.33
N ALA A 99 -10.36 -3.41 -5.15
CA ALA A 99 -11.29 -4.46 -4.76
C ALA A 99 -12.74 -3.96 -4.71
N LEU A 100 -12.99 -2.81 -4.09
CA LEU A 100 -14.32 -2.20 -4.02
C LEU A 100 -14.84 -1.80 -5.41
N SER A 101 -13.96 -1.32 -6.29
CA SER A 101 -14.30 -0.97 -7.67
C SER A 101 -14.75 -2.21 -8.48
N ILE A 102 -14.03 -3.33 -8.34
CA ILE A 102 -14.41 -4.62 -8.94
C ILE A 102 -15.81 -5.06 -8.46
N ILE A 103 -16.02 -5.04 -7.13
CA ILE A 103 -17.29 -5.47 -6.53
C ILE A 103 -18.44 -4.59 -7.01
N HIS A 104 -18.22 -3.27 -7.08
CA HIS A 104 -19.21 -2.34 -7.57
C HIS A 104 -19.60 -2.61 -9.03
N ARG A 105 -18.61 -2.88 -9.89
CA ARG A 105 -18.85 -3.23 -11.30
C ARG A 105 -19.59 -4.55 -11.46
N ASP A 106 -19.20 -5.58 -10.70
CA ASP A 106 -19.89 -6.88 -10.71
C ASP A 106 -21.34 -6.71 -10.24
N TYR A 107 -21.57 -5.96 -9.16
CA TYR A 107 -22.90 -5.62 -8.68
C TYR A 107 -23.76 -4.95 -9.77
N LEU A 108 -23.21 -3.95 -10.48
CA LEU A 108 -23.92 -3.27 -11.58
C LEU A 108 -24.19 -4.20 -12.77
N ALA A 109 -23.24 -5.06 -13.14
CA ALA A 109 -23.41 -6.02 -14.22
C ALA A 109 -24.54 -7.02 -13.91
N ARG A 110 -24.56 -7.57 -12.69
CA ARG A 110 -25.64 -8.45 -12.21
C ARG A 110 -26.99 -7.75 -12.19
N LYS A 111 -27.04 -6.50 -11.73
CA LYS A 111 -28.28 -5.70 -11.74
C LYS A 111 -28.84 -5.50 -13.14
N ARG A 112 -27.97 -5.43 -14.15
CA ARG A 112 -28.34 -5.33 -15.58
C ARG A 112 -28.58 -6.68 -16.25
N GLN A 113 -28.44 -7.79 -15.52
CA GLN A 113 -28.48 -9.16 -16.05
C GLN A 113 -27.46 -9.39 -17.17
N THR A 114 -26.32 -8.72 -17.09
CA THR A 114 -25.19 -8.88 -18.00
C THR A 114 -24.08 -9.66 -17.31
N PHE A 115 -23.31 -10.43 -18.07
CA PHE A 115 -22.10 -11.08 -17.59
C PHE A 115 -20.90 -10.17 -17.81
N ALA A 116 -20.09 -9.94 -16.78
CA ALA A 116 -18.80 -9.28 -16.89
C ALA A 116 -17.70 -10.31 -16.64
N SER A 117 -16.72 -10.39 -17.55
CA SER A 117 -15.55 -11.24 -17.34
C SER A 117 -14.63 -10.65 -16.27
N THR A 118 -13.70 -11.44 -15.75
CA THR A 118 -12.67 -10.95 -14.83
C THR A 118 -11.87 -9.79 -15.41
N TRP A 119 -11.62 -9.79 -16.73
CA TRP A 119 -10.93 -8.71 -17.42
C TRP A 119 -11.76 -7.43 -17.45
N ASP A 120 -13.06 -7.53 -17.76
CA ASP A 120 -13.97 -6.37 -17.75
C ASP A 120 -14.06 -5.74 -16.36
N LEU A 121 -14.09 -6.59 -15.32
CA LEU A 121 -14.14 -6.15 -13.93
C LEU A 121 -12.84 -5.49 -13.49
N ALA A 122 -11.69 -5.98 -13.97
CA ALA A 122 -10.36 -5.46 -13.66
C ALA A 122 -9.95 -4.26 -14.52
N ASP A 123 -10.70 -3.94 -15.58
CA ASP A 123 -10.32 -2.90 -16.53
C ASP A 123 -10.19 -1.51 -15.88
N GLY A 124 -9.17 -0.75 -16.27
CA GLY A 124 -8.92 0.60 -15.74
C GLY A 124 -8.61 0.68 -14.23
N LEU A 125 -8.32 -0.44 -13.55
CA LEU A 125 -7.76 -0.40 -12.20
C LEU A 125 -6.39 0.29 -12.23
N ARG A 126 -6.20 1.24 -11.31
CA ARG A 126 -4.95 1.99 -11.18
C ARG A 126 -4.21 1.50 -9.94
N TYR A 127 -2.89 1.48 -10.03
CA TYR A 127 -2.00 1.28 -8.90
C TYR A 127 -1.03 2.47 -8.86
N ASP A 128 -0.77 2.95 -7.65
CA ASP A 128 0.20 4.02 -7.45
C ASP A 128 1.61 3.42 -7.47
N VAL A 129 2.51 4.03 -8.27
CA VAL A 129 3.92 3.64 -8.30
C VAL A 129 4.60 4.29 -7.10
N ILE A 130 5.16 3.47 -6.21
CA ILE A 130 5.72 3.95 -4.93
C ILE A 130 7.14 4.51 -5.09
N CYS A 131 7.83 4.23 -6.20
CA CYS A 131 9.14 4.79 -6.53
C CYS A 131 9.29 5.02 -8.05
N SER A 132 9.55 6.26 -8.48
CA SER A 132 10.08 6.54 -9.81
C SER A 132 11.61 6.39 -9.82
N GLU A 133 12.07 5.49 -10.70
CA GLU A 133 13.46 5.25 -11.15
C GLU A 133 14.54 5.01 -10.08
N ALA A 134 14.99 3.76 -9.97
CA ALA A 134 16.34 3.47 -9.48
C ALA A 134 17.35 4.15 -10.43
N PRO A 135 18.39 4.84 -9.93
CA PRO A 135 19.41 5.42 -10.79
C PRO A 135 20.00 4.32 -11.68
N ALA A 136 19.99 4.53 -13.00
CA ALA A 136 20.60 3.62 -13.94
C ALA A 136 22.03 3.31 -13.49
N HIS A 137 22.30 2.07 -13.10
CA HIS A 137 23.66 1.61 -12.84
C HIS A 137 24.42 1.70 -14.17
N SER A 138 25.13 2.80 -14.38
CA SER A 138 26.13 2.94 -15.44
C SER A 138 27.31 2.03 -15.08
N GLY A 139 27.18 0.75 -15.43
CA GLY A 139 28.28 -0.20 -15.42
C GLY A 139 29.34 0.24 -16.43
N SER A 140 30.28 1.08 -16.00
CA SER A 140 31.57 1.18 -16.68
C SER A 140 32.39 -0.05 -16.26
N VAL A 141 32.36 -1.07 -17.12
CA VAL A 141 33.37 -2.13 -17.08
C VAL A 141 34.66 -1.49 -17.58
N GLY A 142 35.56 -1.16 -16.65
CA GLY A 142 36.92 -0.75 -16.98
C GLY A 142 37.66 -1.91 -17.65
N GLY A 143 38.25 -1.63 -18.81
CA GLY A 143 39.21 -2.51 -19.49
C GLY A 143 40.63 -2.31 -18.98
#